data_AF-A0A2V5X8S0-F1
#
_entry.id   AF-A0A2V5X8S0-F1
#
_cell.length_a   1.000
_cell.length_b   1.000
_cell.length_c   1.000
_cell.angle_alpha   90.00
_cell.angle_beta   90.00
_cell.angle_gamma   90.00
#
_symmetry.space_group_name_H-M   'P 1'
#
loop_
_entity.id
_entity.type
_entity.pdbx_description
1 polymer ?
#
loop_
_entity_poly.entity_id
_entity_poly.type
_entity_poly.pdbx_seq_one_letter_code
_entity_poly.pdbx_strand_id
1 'polypeptide(L)'
;MTNALQRLIAEIAEQHPAARIEFDPLPSGVCFLDVWIGERMFDLEYNPKRGVGVSEIKNDTPPFTGHDHVFTSLDEAVAFYKRLLAEAKTQTATA
;
A
#
# COMPACT_ATOMS: atom_id res chain seq x y z
N MET A 1 -9.29 -12.84 -8.83
CA MET A 1 -8.87 -11.64 -8.07
C MET A 1 -9.05 -11.96 -6.59
N THR A 2 -8.04 -11.75 -5.74
CA THR A 2 -8.13 -12.08 -4.31
C THR A 2 -9.12 -11.13 -3.64
N ASN A 3 -10.26 -11.65 -3.15
CA ASN A 3 -11.31 -10.88 -2.45
C ASN A 3 -10.78 -9.99 -1.32
N ALA A 4 -9.60 -10.31 -0.76
CA ALA A 4 -8.93 -9.51 0.26
C ALA A 4 -8.46 -8.13 -0.25
N LEU A 5 -7.81 -8.05 -1.42
CA LEU A 5 -7.30 -6.78 -1.94
C LEU A 5 -8.43 -5.84 -2.40
N GLN A 6 -9.50 -6.39 -2.95
CA GLN A 6 -10.69 -5.60 -3.29
C GLN A 6 -11.36 -5.00 -2.03
N ARG A 7 -11.46 -5.78 -0.95
CA ARG A 7 -11.97 -5.28 0.33
C ARG A 7 -11.05 -4.19 0.89
N LEU A 8 -9.74 -4.39 0.83
CA LEU A 8 -8.78 -3.37 1.22
C LEU A 8 -8.97 -2.05 0.46
N ILE A 9 -9.10 -2.10 -0.86
CA ILE A 9 -9.32 -0.89 -1.69
C ILE A 9 -10.60 -0.16 -1.26
N ALA A 10 -11.70 -0.89 -1.04
CA ALA A 10 -12.96 -0.30 -0.58
C ALA A 10 -12.81 0.38 0.80
N GLU A 11 -12.13 -0.29 1.74
CA GLU A 11 -11.87 0.26 3.07
C GLU A 11 -10.98 1.51 3.02
N ILE A 12 -9.96 1.53 2.15
CA ILE A 12 -9.09 2.70 1.97
C ILE A 12 -9.88 3.86 1.38
N ALA A 13 -10.71 3.62 0.37
CA ALA A 13 -11.54 4.66 -0.24
C ALA A 13 -12.54 5.27 0.77
N GLU A 14 -13.11 4.44 1.65
CA GLU A 14 -14.01 4.90 2.72
C GLU A 14 -13.26 5.71 3.79
N GLN A 15 -12.11 5.22 4.25
CA GLN A 15 -11.37 5.87 5.33
C GLN A 15 -10.59 7.10 4.83
N HIS A 16 -10.10 7.09 3.60
CA HIS A 16 -9.24 8.12 3.01
C HIS A 16 -9.88 8.64 1.72
N PRO A 17 -11.00 9.37 1.77
CA PRO A 17 -11.73 9.79 0.58
C PRO A 17 -10.95 10.75 -0.33
N ALA A 18 -9.89 11.38 0.19
CA ALA A 18 -8.99 12.23 -0.58
C ALA A 18 -7.78 11.47 -1.17
N ALA A 19 -7.63 10.18 -0.88
CA ALA A 19 -6.54 9.38 -1.41
C ALA A 19 -6.74 9.11 -2.91
N ARG A 20 -5.65 9.17 -3.67
CA ARG A 20 -5.60 8.55 -4.99
C ARG A 20 -5.22 7.08 -4.77
N ILE A 21 -5.93 6.18 -5.42
CA ILE A 21 -5.70 4.73 -5.31
C ILE A 21 -5.51 4.20 -6.73
N GLU A 22 -4.41 3.50 -6.97
CA GLU A 22 -4.17 2.77 -8.21
C GLU A 22 -3.96 1.30 -7.90
N PHE A 23 -4.59 0.44 -8.69
CA PHE A 23 -4.52 -1.00 -8.52
C PHE A 23 -4.24 -1.63 -9.88
N ASP A 24 -3.10 -2.30 -9.99
CA ASP A 24 -2.65 -2.98 -11.22
C ASP A 24 -2.50 -4.49 -10.99
N PRO A 25 -3.53 -5.29 -11.34
CA PRO A 25 -3.45 -6.73 -11.32
C PRO A 25 -2.81 -7.27 -12.61
N LEU A 26 -1.72 -8.03 -12.47
CA LEU A 26 -1.05 -8.67 -13.60
C LEU A 26 -1.58 -10.09 -13.88
N PRO A 27 -1.49 -10.58 -15.13
CA PRO A 27 -1.88 -11.96 -15.48
C PRO A 27 -1.15 -13.06 -14.69
N SER A 28 0.03 -12.76 -14.15
CA SER A 28 0.82 -13.67 -13.30
C SER A 28 0.22 -13.87 -11.91
N GLY A 29 -0.79 -13.08 -11.53
CA GLY A 29 -1.34 -13.02 -10.18
C GLY A 29 -0.58 -12.09 -9.24
N VAL A 30 0.48 -11.43 -9.72
CA VAL A 30 1.10 -10.29 -9.02
C VAL A 30 0.13 -9.12 -9.05
N CYS A 31 0.02 -8.37 -7.97
CA CYS A 31 -0.78 -7.16 -7.91
C CYS A 31 0.03 -6.03 -7.29
N PHE A 32 -0.09 -4.82 -7.82
CA PHE A 32 0.40 -3.60 -7.20
C PHE A 32 -0.78 -2.76 -6.70
N LEU A 33 -0.67 -2.22 -5.49
CA LEU A 33 -1.61 -1.29 -4.91
C LEU A 33 -0.84 -0.06 -4.42
N ASP A 34 -1.00 1.03 -5.14
CA ASP A 34 -0.41 2.31 -4.80
C ASP A 34 -1.48 3.24 -4.23
N VAL A 35 -1.17 3.86 -3.09
CA VAL A 35 -2.06 4.80 -2.42
C VAL A 35 -1.31 6.08 -2.12
N TRP A 36 -1.83 7.20 -2.60
CA TRP A 36 -1.29 8.53 -2.31
C TRP A 36 -2.14 9.23 -1.27
N ILE A 37 -1.51 9.73 -0.21
CA ILE A 37 -2.11 10.62 0.79
C ILE A 37 -1.22 11.86 0.90
N GLY A 38 -1.66 12.97 0.32
CA GLY A 38 -0.81 14.16 0.17
C GLY A 38 0.38 13.87 -0.75
N GLU A 39 1.60 14.14 -0.28
CA GLU A 39 2.84 13.90 -1.02
C GLU A 39 3.44 12.50 -0.78
N ARG A 40 2.83 11.70 0.11
CA ARG A 40 3.32 10.36 0.46
C ARG A 40 2.63 9.33 -0.42
N MET A 41 3.41 8.41 -0.97
CA MET A 41 2.92 7.26 -1.72
C MET A 41 3.24 5.99 -0.92
N PHE A 42 2.28 5.08 -0.85
CA PHE A 42 2.41 3.80 -0.18
C PHE A 42 2.19 2.70 -1.20
N ASP A 43 3.19 1.87 -1.41
CA ASP A 43 3.15 0.73 -2.33
C ASP A 43 2.90 -0.57 -1.55
N LEU A 44 2.09 -1.46 -2.15
CA LEU A 44 1.93 -2.85 -1.74
C LEU A 44 2.01 -3.73 -2.99
N GLU A 45 3.10 -4.49 -3.11
CA GLU A 45 3.25 -5.56 -4.10
C GLU A 45 2.82 -6.89 -3.46
N TYR A 46 1.75 -7.50 -3.96
CA TYR A 46 1.45 -8.90 -3.68
C TYR A 46 2.05 -9.79 -4.78
N ASN A 47 2.87 -10.77 -4.39
CA ASN A 47 3.44 -11.76 -5.28
C ASN A 47 3.11 -13.19 -4.77
N PRO A 48 2.31 -13.98 -5.49
CA PRO A 48 1.85 -15.30 -5.02
C PRO A 48 2.99 -16.30 -4.80
N LYS A 49 4.19 -16.04 -5.33
CA LYS A 49 5.37 -16.90 -5.17
C LYS A 49 6.40 -16.35 -4.18
N ARG A 50 6.39 -15.05 -3.89
CA ARG A 50 7.45 -14.37 -3.11
C ARG A 50 6.94 -13.72 -1.81
N GLY A 51 5.62 -13.65 -1.61
CA GLY A 51 5.02 -12.98 -0.46
C GLY A 51 4.55 -11.58 -0.84
N VAL A 52 4.59 -10.66 0.12
CA VAL A 52 4.08 -9.28 -0.04
C VAL A 52 5.16 -8.29 0.36
N GLY A 53 5.40 -7.31 -0.50
CA GLY A 53 6.24 -6.15 -0.23
C GLY A 53 5.37 -4.94 0.12
N VAL A 54 5.81 -4.13 1.06
CA VAL A 54 5.19 -2.84 1.40
C VAL A 54 6.28 -1.79 1.50
N SER A 55 6.04 -0.60 0.94
CA SER A 55 6.99 0.51 0.99
C SER A 55 6.31 1.86 1.11
N GLU A 56 7.01 2.81 1.71
CA GLU A 56 6.61 4.21 1.70
C GLU A 56 7.56 5.01 0.83
N ILE A 57 7.04 5.53 -0.27
CA ILE A 57 7.78 6.37 -1.20
C ILE A 57 7.49 7.84 -0.89
N LYS A 58 8.57 8.54 -0.50
CA LYS A 58 8.69 9.98 -0.31
C LYS A 58 9.45 10.63 -1.47
N ASN A 59 9.36 11.95 -1.60
CA ASN A 59 10.04 12.73 -2.64
C ASN A 59 11.57 12.54 -2.68
N ASP A 60 12.20 12.15 -1.57
CA ASP A 60 13.63 11.91 -1.42
C ASP A 60 14.02 10.42 -1.40
N THR A 61 13.08 9.52 -1.72
CA THR A 61 13.36 8.08 -1.73
C THR A 61 14.40 7.75 -2.81
N PRO A 62 15.49 7.06 -2.46
CA PRO A 62 16.47 6.63 -3.45
C PRO A 62 15.85 5.67 -4.48
N PRO A 63 16.51 5.43 -5.63
CA PRO A 63 16.06 4.44 -6.61
C PRO A 63 15.71 3.11 -5.93
N PHE A 64 14.63 2.47 -6.38
CA PHE A 64 14.10 1.28 -5.74
C PHE A 64 15.15 0.17 -5.61
N THR A 65 15.54 -0.14 -4.37
CA THR A 65 16.48 -1.23 -4.03
C THR A 65 15.78 -2.48 -3.48
N GLY A 66 14.45 -2.46 -3.40
CA GLY A 66 13.62 -3.47 -2.73
C GLY A 66 12.66 -2.81 -1.75
N HIS A 67 11.71 -3.59 -1.23
CA HIS A 67 10.71 -3.06 -0.31
C HIS A 67 11.25 -2.83 1.10
N ASP A 68 10.75 -1.79 1.76
CA ASP A 68 11.06 -1.48 3.17
C ASP A 68 10.64 -2.62 4.10
N HIS A 69 9.49 -3.24 3.81
CA HIS A 69 8.92 -4.32 4.61
C HIS A 69 8.47 -5.46 3.71
N VAL A 70 8.81 -6.69 4.12
CA VAL A 70 8.42 -7.92 3.41
C VAL A 70 7.69 -8.87 4.35
N PHE A 71 6.64 -9.51 3.84
CA PHE A 71 5.76 -10.40 4.59
C PHE A 71 5.54 -11.70 3.81
N THR A 72 5.38 -12.82 4.52
CA THR A 72 4.98 -14.08 3.89
C THR A 72 3.45 -14.23 3.80
N SER A 73 2.70 -13.40 4.54
CA SER A 73 1.24 -13.41 4.61
C SER A 73 0.66 -12.11 4.07
N LEU A 74 -0.39 -12.22 3.24
CA LEU A 74 -1.15 -11.06 2.81
C LEU A 74 -1.84 -10.36 3.98
N ASP A 75 -2.39 -11.11 4.94
CA ASP A 75 -3.13 -10.52 6.05
C ASP A 75 -2.23 -9.67 6.96
N GLU A 76 -0.99 -10.12 7.20
CA GLU A 76 0.00 -9.36 7.97
C GLU A 76 0.41 -8.08 7.24
N ALA A 77 0.68 -8.19 5.93
CA ALA A 77 1.02 -7.04 5.10
C ALA A 77 -0.12 -6.02 5.06
N VAL A 78 -1.37 -6.48 4.93
CA VAL A 78 -2.56 -5.62 4.94
C VAL A 78 -2.73 -4.90 6.28
N ALA A 79 -2.53 -5.59 7.40
CA ALA A 79 -2.60 -4.97 8.72
C ALA A 79 -1.52 -3.90 8.89
N PHE A 80 -0.30 -4.18 8.43
CA PHE A 80 0.81 -3.23 8.46
C PHE A 80 0.56 -2.02 7.54
N TYR A 81 0.11 -2.26 6.31
CA TYR A 81 -0.19 -1.24 5.32
C TYR A 81 -1.27 -0.27 5.82
N LYS A 82 -2.36 -0.78 6.40
CA LYS A 82 -3.41 0.05 7.03
C LYS A 82 -2.86 0.95 8.14
N ARG A 83 -1.92 0.44 8.95
CA ARG A 83 -1.28 1.25 10.00
C ARG A 83 -0.50 2.42 9.39
N LEU A 84 0.28 2.19 8.33
CA LEU A 84 1.01 3.26 7.63
C LEU A 84 0.06 4.35 7.09
N LEU A 85 -1.03 3.94 6.44
CA LEU A 85 -2.04 4.87 5.93
C LEU A 85 -2.70 5.68 7.05
N ALA A 86 -2.99 5.07 8.19
CA ALA A 86 -3.55 5.76 9.35
C ALA A 86 -2.57 6.79 9.93
N GLU A 87 -1.28 6.47 10.02
CA GLU A 87 -0.23 7.40 10.49
C GLU A 87 -0.04 8.58 9.54
N ALA A 88 -0.32 8.40 8.23
CA ALA A 88 -0.29 9.47 7.25
C ALA A 88 -1.32 10.57 7.51
N LYS A 89 -2.48 10.23 8.08
CA LYS A 89 -3.52 11.21 8.44
C LYS A 89 -3.11 12.11 9.59
N THR A 90 -2.35 11.59 10.55
CA THR A 90 -2.09 12.30 11.82
C THR A 90 -1.09 13.44 11.66
N GLN A 91 -0.22 13.40 10.63
CA GLN A 91 0.83 14.40 10.44
C GLN A 91 0.38 15.66 9.69
N THR A 92 -0.81 15.65 9.07
CA THR A 92 -1.34 16.83 8.35
C THR A 92 -1.99 17.88 9.28
N ALA A 93 -2.04 17.65 10.60
CA ALA A 93 -2.73 18.51 11.57
C ALA A 93 -1.81 19.38 12.45
N THR A 94 -0.54 19.53 12.11
CA THR A 94 0.38 20.47 12.77
C THR A 94 1.07 21.36 11.74
N ALA A 95 0.40 22.45 11.38
CA ALA A 95 0.98 23.66 10.81
C ALA A 95 0.20 24.87 11.32
#